data_AF-A0A7Y4YIL7-F1
#
_entry.id   AF-A0A7Y4YIL7-F1
#
_cell.length_a   1.000
_cell.length_b   1.000
_cell.length_c   1.000
_cell.angle_alpha   90.00
_cell.angle_beta   90.00
_cell.angle_gamma   90.00
#
_symmetry.space_group_name_H-M   'P 1'
#
loop_
_entity.id
_entity.type
_entity.pdbx_description
1 polymer ?
#
loop_
_entity_poly.entity_id
_entity_poly.type
_entity_poly.pdbx_seq_one_letter_code
_entity_poly.pdbx_strand_id
1 'polypeptide(L)'
;MSLAKLFYMKETFRENVRRWRQACFRQRSNSSPVTHHASYLTSLASRFTLETLEPRLLLSASPTEVTAAQALEPAAITVPAGALPSLDVDLNGQADALSDGILIIRHLFGFTGNALTDGVVDPGGQRTDPTAIHNYLNSISSALDVDLNQQADALSDGIMIIRSLFGFSGAALTDGAI
;
A
#
# COMPACT_ATOMS: atom_id res chain seq x y z
N MET A 1 -10.71 8.05 -36.44
CA MET A 1 -10.40 6.73 -35.83
C MET A 1 -11.71 6.18 -35.25
N SER A 2 -12.04 4.91 -35.49
CA SER A 2 -13.28 4.28 -35.00
C SER A 2 -13.15 3.89 -33.51
N LEU A 3 -14.24 3.98 -32.73
CA LEU A 3 -14.31 3.55 -31.32
C LEU A 3 -13.78 2.13 -31.12
N ALA A 4 -14.06 1.23 -32.07
CA ALA A 4 -13.55 -0.14 -32.05
C ALA A 4 -12.02 -0.22 -32.13
N LYS A 5 -11.40 0.73 -32.83
CA LYS A 5 -9.94 0.81 -32.99
C LYS A 5 -9.25 1.33 -31.73
N LEU A 6 -9.95 2.16 -30.95
CA LEU A 6 -9.49 2.65 -29.65
C LEU A 6 -9.58 1.56 -28.57
N PHE A 7 -10.71 0.84 -28.52
CA PHE A 7 -10.92 -0.31 -27.64
C PHE A 7 -9.90 -1.43 -27.89
N TYR A 8 -9.64 -1.77 -29.16
CA TYR A 8 -8.64 -2.78 -29.52
C TYR A 8 -7.21 -2.40 -29.12
N MET A 9 -6.89 -1.10 -29.11
CA MET A 9 -5.57 -0.60 -28.71
C MET A 9 -5.38 -0.60 -27.18
N LYS A 10 -6.44 -0.30 -26.41
CA LYS A 10 -6.44 -0.47 -24.94
C LYS A 10 -6.24 -1.95 -24.56
N GLU A 11 -6.93 -2.88 -25.24
CA GLU A 11 -6.87 -4.31 -24.92
C GLU A 11 -5.50 -4.95 -25.25
N THR A 12 -4.91 -4.59 -26.39
CA THR A 12 -3.59 -5.11 -26.79
C THR A 12 -2.47 -4.60 -25.89
N PHE A 13 -2.52 -3.35 -25.44
CA PHE A 13 -1.59 -2.86 -24.41
C PHE A 13 -1.73 -3.63 -23.10
N ARG A 14 -2.98 -3.89 -22.67
CA ARG A 14 -3.28 -4.67 -21.46
C ARG A 14 -2.75 -6.11 -21.55
N GLU A 15 -2.88 -6.76 -22.70
CA GLU A 15 -2.29 -8.08 -22.93
C GLU A 15 -0.76 -8.05 -22.95
N ASN A 16 -0.16 -7.04 -23.56
CA ASN A 16 1.30 -6.91 -23.63
C ASN A 16 1.91 -6.72 -22.25
N VAL A 17 1.27 -5.95 -21.36
CA VAL A 17 1.67 -5.81 -19.95
C VAL A 17 1.53 -7.14 -19.20
N ARG A 18 0.45 -7.90 -19.42
CA ARG A 18 0.27 -9.25 -18.82
C ARG A 18 1.34 -10.23 -19.29
N ARG A 19 1.71 -10.20 -20.58
CA ARG A 19 2.77 -11.04 -21.14
C ARG A 19 4.14 -10.65 -20.60
N TRP A 20 4.42 -9.36 -20.49
CA TRP A 20 5.64 -8.85 -19.87
C TRP A 20 5.76 -9.30 -18.41
N ARG A 21 4.66 -9.23 -17.63
CA ARG A 21 4.59 -9.73 -16.24
C ARG A 21 4.99 -11.21 -16.12
N GLN A 22 4.49 -12.07 -17.01
CA GLN A 22 4.86 -13.49 -17.01
C GLN A 22 6.33 -13.73 -17.38
N ALA A 23 6.90 -12.88 -18.24
CA ALA A 23 8.30 -12.95 -18.62
C ALA A 23 9.23 -12.53 -17.46
N CYS A 24 8.96 -11.40 -16.79
CA CYS A 24 9.76 -10.93 -15.65
C CYS A 24 9.75 -11.92 -14.47
N PHE A 25 8.60 -12.54 -14.20
CA PHE A 25 8.50 -13.55 -13.14
C PHE A 25 9.40 -14.78 -13.44
N ARG A 26 9.49 -15.17 -14.72
CA ARG A 26 10.32 -16.30 -15.17
C ARG A 26 11.83 -15.97 -15.15
N GLN A 27 12.20 -14.71 -15.29
CA GLN A 27 13.59 -14.27 -15.32
C GLN A 27 14.23 -14.23 -13.93
N ARG A 28 13.43 -14.01 -12.88
CA ARG A 28 13.88 -13.97 -11.48
C ARG A 28 14.05 -15.35 -10.83
N SER A 29 13.39 -16.39 -11.34
CA SER A 29 13.60 -17.77 -10.86
C SER A 29 14.94 -18.38 -11.32
N ASN A 30 15.68 -17.70 -12.20
CA ASN A 30 16.92 -18.20 -12.80
C ASN A 30 18.21 -17.56 -12.23
N SER A 31 18.12 -16.70 -11.22
CA SER A 31 19.29 -16.14 -10.53
C SER A 31 19.65 -16.99 -9.31
N SER A 32 20.74 -17.76 -9.40
CA SER A 32 21.30 -18.55 -8.29
C SER A 32 21.84 -17.68 -7.16
N PRO A 33 21.72 -18.08 -5.87
CA PRO A 33 22.25 -17.32 -4.75
C PRO A 33 23.76 -17.54 -4.58
N VAL A 34 24.52 -16.45 -4.45
CA VAL A 34 25.93 -16.44 -4.05
C VAL A 34 26.01 -16.54 -2.52
N THR A 35 26.65 -17.58 -2.00
CA THR A 35 26.86 -17.85 -0.57
C THR A 35 28.02 -17.03 -0.01
N HIS A 36 27.80 -16.29 1.08
CA HIS A 36 28.88 -15.77 1.92
C HIS A 36 28.80 -16.41 3.31
N HIS A 37 29.88 -17.09 3.71
CA HIS A 37 30.11 -17.67 5.03
C HIS A 37 30.47 -16.59 6.06
N ALA A 38 29.90 -16.66 7.27
CA ALA A 38 30.46 -16.01 8.45
C ALA A 38 30.16 -16.85 9.71
N SER A 39 31.20 -17.51 10.20
CA SER A 39 31.25 -18.32 11.43
C SER A 39 31.69 -17.43 12.59
N TYR A 40 31.05 -17.46 13.76
CA TYR A 40 31.72 -17.26 15.08
C TYR A 40 30.84 -17.79 16.22
N LEU A 41 31.42 -18.61 17.11
CA LEU A 41 30.80 -19.17 18.32
C LEU A 41 31.54 -18.69 19.58
N THR A 42 30.78 -18.64 20.69
CA THR A 42 31.15 -18.83 22.13
C THR A 42 31.78 -17.68 22.95
N SER A 43 31.19 -17.36 24.12
CA SER A 43 31.89 -17.33 25.43
C SER A 43 31.00 -16.96 26.65
N LEU A 44 30.87 -17.94 27.56
CA LEU A 44 30.76 -17.96 29.04
C LEU A 44 29.92 -16.95 29.88
N ALA A 45 28.89 -17.54 30.50
CA ALA A 45 28.52 -17.59 31.93
C ALA A 45 29.09 -16.55 32.92
N SER A 46 28.20 -15.93 33.70
CA SER A 46 28.49 -15.54 35.09
C SER A 46 27.31 -15.88 36.01
N ARG A 47 27.68 -16.57 37.09
CA ARG A 47 26.88 -17.11 38.18
C ARG A 47 26.79 -16.04 39.28
N PHE A 48 25.64 -15.88 39.93
CA PHE A 48 25.58 -15.26 41.26
C PHE A 48 24.73 -16.10 42.21
N THR A 49 25.26 -16.29 43.40
CA THR A 49 24.87 -17.21 44.47
C THR A 49 23.78 -16.65 45.39
N LEU A 50 22.90 -17.54 45.87
CA LEU A 50 21.87 -17.28 46.89
C LEU A 50 22.50 -17.29 48.29
N GLU A 51 22.38 -16.18 49.03
CA GLU A 51 22.50 -16.18 50.49
C GLU A 51 21.23 -15.63 51.12
N THR A 52 20.70 -16.44 52.02
CA THR A 52 19.46 -16.34 52.79
C THR A 52 19.61 -15.47 54.04
N LEU A 53 18.75 -14.47 54.20
CA LEU A 53 18.40 -13.87 55.50
C LEU A 53 16.89 -13.52 55.49
N GLU A 54 16.08 -14.35 56.15
CA GLU A 54 14.72 -14.00 56.59
C GLU A 54 14.74 -13.71 58.11
N PRO A 55 13.64 -13.30 58.78
CA PRO A 55 12.43 -12.57 58.37
C PRO A 55 12.11 -11.39 59.33
N ARG A 56 11.01 -10.67 59.06
CA ARG A 56 10.06 -10.02 60.00
C ARG A 56 9.84 -8.53 59.73
N LEU A 57 8.68 -8.20 59.16
CA LEU A 57 7.53 -7.70 59.92
C LEU A 57 6.35 -7.48 58.96
N LEU A 58 5.26 -8.19 59.24
CA LEU A 58 3.94 -7.99 58.67
C LEU A 58 3.37 -6.67 59.21
N LEU A 59 2.85 -5.77 58.35
CA LEU A 59 1.59 -5.10 58.66
C LEU A 59 0.90 -4.47 57.43
N SER A 60 -0.32 -4.97 57.19
CA SER A 60 -1.50 -4.31 56.63
C SER A 60 -1.42 -3.63 55.26
N ALA A 61 -1.83 -4.38 54.23
CA ALA A 61 -2.83 -3.89 53.29
C ALA A 61 -3.82 -5.05 53.03
N SER A 62 -5.09 -4.78 53.26
CA SER A 62 -6.22 -5.68 53.05
C SER A 62 -6.19 -6.32 51.65
N PRO A 63 -6.65 -7.56 51.45
CA PRO A 63 -6.80 -8.09 50.12
C PRO A 63 -7.98 -7.38 49.45
N THR A 64 -7.71 -6.26 48.79
CA THR A 64 -8.59 -5.81 47.72
C THR A 64 -8.41 -6.82 46.60
N GLU A 65 -9.47 -7.60 46.39
CA GLU A 65 -9.58 -8.61 45.34
C GLU A 65 -8.99 -8.07 44.04
N VAL A 66 -7.87 -8.63 43.59
CA VAL A 66 -7.43 -8.50 42.20
C VAL A 66 -8.39 -9.35 41.40
N THR A 67 -9.55 -8.75 41.13
CA THR A 67 -10.57 -9.28 40.25
C THR A 67 -9.93 -9.41 38.88
N ALA A 68 -9.84 -10.67 38.44
CA ALA A 68 -9.63 -11.14 37.07
C ALA A 68 -8.58 -10.40 36.23
N ALA A 69 -7.50 -11.10 35.88
CA ALA A 69 -6.80 -10.84 34.65
C ALA A 69 -7.83 -10.87 33.50
N GLN A 70 -8.26 -9.69 33.05
CA GLN A 70 -9.03 -9.56 31.83
C GLN A 70 -8.11 -10.03 30.72
N ALA A 71 -8.47 -11.18 30.13
CA ALA A 71 -7.91 -11.60 28.87
C ALA A 71 -8.01 -10.40 27.92
N LEU A 72 -6.87 -9.91 27.46
CA LEU A 72 -6.81 -9.04 26.31
C LEU A 72 -7.23 -9.91 25.13
N GLU A 73 -8.54 -10.09 24.96
CA GLU A 73 -9.09 -10.50 23.69
C GLU A 73 -8.57 -9.47 22.69
N PRO A 74 -7.79 -9.86 21.66
CA PRO A 74 -7.45 -8.94 20.60
C PRO A 74 -8.77 -8.58 19.95
N ALA A 75 -9.36 -7.46 20.36
CA ALA A 75 -10.47 -6.85 19.67
C ALA A 75 -9.95 -6.61 18.27
N ALA A 76 -10.28 -7.51 17.35
CA ALA A 76 -10.09 -7.30 15.94
C ALA A 76 -10.79 -5.98 15.68
N ILE A 77 -10.00 -4.92 15.45
CA ILE A 77 -10.52 -3.64 15.01
C ILE A 77 -11.21 -3.97 13.70
N THR A 78 -12.53 -4.14 13.76
CA THR A 78 -13.36 -4.31 12.58
C THR A 78 -13.44 -2.93 11.97
N VAL A 79 -12.40 -2.56 11.23
CA VAL A 79 -12.49 -1.45 10.29
C VAL A 79 -13.64 -1.86 9.36
N PRO A 80 -14.74 -1.08 9.27
CA PRO A 80 -15.81 -1.42 8.36
C PRO A 80 -15.20 -1.61 6.97
N ALA A 81 -15.36 -2.80 6.41
CA ALA A 81 -14.97 -3.11 5.04
C ALA A 81 -15.82 -2.23 4.12
N GLY A 82 -15.32 -1.03 3.81
CA GLY A 82 -16.09 -0.02 3.06
C GLY A 82 -15.63 1.43 3.17
N ALA A 83 -14.60 1.77 3.94
CA ALA A 83 -14.16 3.17 4.06
C ALA A 83 -12.74 3.45 3.54
N LEU A 84 -12.11 2.51 2.82
CA LEU A 84 -10.94 2.87 2.03
C LEU A 84 -11.45 3.63 0.79
N PRO A 85 -10.92 4.82 0.51
CA PRO A 85 -11.32 5.57 -0.67
C PRO A 85 -11.05 4.75 -1.93
N SER A 86 -12.00 4.80 -2.86
CA SER A 86 -11.88 4.11 -4.14
C SER A 86 -10.76 4.72 -4.99
N LEU A 87 -10.03 3.88 -5.71
CA LEU A 87 -9.14 4.33 -6.78
C LEU A 87 -9.87 4.45 -8.13
N ASP A 88 -11.16 4.12 -8.20
CA ASP A 88 -12.03 4.43 -9.35
C ASP A 88 -12.47 5.91 -9.26
N VAL A 89 -11.65 6.77 -9.86
CA VAL A 89 -11.75 8.22 -9.83
C VAL A 89 -12.83 8.72 -10.78
N ASP A 90 -13.00 8.10 -11.94
CA ASP A 90 -14.03 8.49 -12.90
C ASP A 90 -15.40 7.80 -12.69
N LEU A 91 -15.50 6.87 -11.73
CA LEU A 91 -16.71 6.10 -11.39
C LEU A 91 -17.25 5.27 -12.56
N ASN A 92 -16.37 4.72 -13.40
CA ASN A 92 -16.77 3.80 -14.45
C ASN A 92 -17.01 2.36 -13.92
N GLY A 93 -16.75 2.11 -12.63
CA GLY A 93 -16.90 0.81 -11.97
C GLY A 93 -15.64 -0.05 -11.97
N GLN A 94 -14.53 0.45 -12.51
CA GLN A 94 -13.24 -0.22 -12.56
C GLN A 94 -12.13 0.78 -12.20
N ALA A 95 -11.32 0.46 -11.19
CA ALA A 95 -10.07 1.17 -10.97
C ALA A 95 -9.03 0.68 -12.00
N ASP A 96 -8.75 1.50 -13.01
CA ASP A 96 -7.81 1.19 -14.09
C ASP A 96 -6.59 2.14 -14.09
N ALA A 97 -5.46 1.65 -14.62
CA ALA A 97 -4.23 2.43 -14.58
C ALA A 97 -4.20 3.58 -15.61
N LEU A 98 -4.95 3.46 -16.72
CA LEU A 98 -4.85 4.38 -17.86
C LEU A 98 -5.88 5.52 -17.82
N SER A 99 -6.94 5.40 -17.03
CA SER A 99 -7.83 6.49 -16.67
C SER A 99 -7.52 6.94 -15.24
N ASP A 100 -7.81 6.14 -14.23
CA ASP A 100 -7.68 6.56 -12.83
C ASP A 100 -6.24 6.79 -12.40
N GLY A 101 -5.34 5.85 -12.75
CA GLY A 101 -3.92 5.98 -12.43
C GLY A 101 -3.31 7.25 -13.02
N ILE A 102 -3.67 7.61 -14.25
CA ILE A 102 -3.19 8.85 -14.89
C ILE A 102 -3.85 10.09 -14.28
N LEU A 103 -5.14 10.03 -13.91
CA LEU A 103 -5.81 11.14 -13.19
C LEU A 103 -5.13 11.42 -11.84
N ILE A 104 -4.80 10.36 -11.10
CA ILE A 104 -4.11 10.45 -9.80
C ILE A 104 -2.73 11.06 -9.98
N ILE A 105 -1.89 10.53 -10.89
CA ILE A 105 -0.52 11.07 -11.04
C ILE A 105 -0.52 12.51 -11.56
N ARG A 106 -1.45 12.87 -12.46
CA ARG A 106 -1.63 14.27 -12.91
C ARG A 106 -1.99 15.17 -11.73
N HIS A 107 -2.90 14.72 -10.87
CA HIS A 107 -3.26 15.47 -9.69
C HIS A 107 -2.09 15.65 -8.72
N LEU A 108 -1.30 14.60 -8.47
CA LEU A 108 -0.13 14.66 -7.60
C LEU A 108 0.99 15.57 -8.16
N PHE A 109 1.08 15.70 -9.49
CA PHE A 109 1.92 16.72 -10.15
C PHE A 109 1.32 18.14 -10.11
N GLY A 110 0.12 18.31 -9.56
CA GLY A 110 -0.56 19.61 -9.42
C GLY A 110 -1.39 20.05 -10.62
N PHE A 111 -1.66 19.17 -11.60
CA PHE A 111 -2.53 19.51 -12.73
C PHE A 111 -4.00 19.64 -12.31
N THR A 112 -4.69 20.62 -12.90
CA THR A 112 -6.11 20.91 -12.67
C THR A 112 -6.81 21.27 -13.98
N GLY A 113 -8.14 21.39 -13.98
CA GLY A 113 -8.93 21.73 -15.16
C GLY A 113 -8.74 20.73 -16.31
N ASN A 114 -8.74 21.22 -17.55
CA ASN A 114 -8.53 20.38 -18.73
C ASN A 114 -7.23 19.55 -18.69
N ALA A 115 -6.15 20.10 -18.14
CA ALA A 115 -4.89 19.37 -18.03
C ALA A 115 -5.00 18.12 -17.14
N LEU A 116 -5.93 18.11 -16.19
CA LEU A 116 -6.24 16.93 -15.37
C LEU A 116 -6.95 15.86 -16.21
N THR A 117 -8.00 16.22 -16.94
CA THR A 117 -8.96 15.26 -17.50
C THR A 117 -8.76 14.90 -18.98
N ASP A 118 -8.15 15.78 -19.77
CA ASP A 118 -8.13 15.66 -21.22
C ASP A 118 -7.47 14.35 -21.67
N GLY A 119 -8.24 13.56 -22.44
CA GLY A 119 -7.81 12.31 -23.06
C GLY A 119 -7.65 11.11 -22.13
N VAL A 120 -8.05 11.23 -20.86
CA VAL A 120 -7.78 10.20 -19.83
C VAL A 120 -9.06 9.63 -19.23
N VAL A 121 -10.05 10.47 -18.94
CA VAL A 121 -11.34 10.05 -18.38
C VAL A 121 -12.02 9.04 -19.30
N ASP A 122 -12.53 7.94 -18.75
CA ASP A 122 -13.25 6.96 -19.55
C ASP A 122 -14.60 7.53 -20.01
N PRO A 123 -15.00 7.31 -21.28
CA PRO A 123 -16.31 7.75 -21.77
C PRO A 123 -17.51 7.15 -21.02
N GLY A 124 -17.32 6.02 -20.34
CA GLY A 124 -18.31 5.40 -19.46
C GLY A 124 -18.28 5.89 -18.01
N GLY A 125 -17.35 6.78 -17.65
CA GLY A 125 -17.25 7.36 -16.31
C GLY A 125 -18.45 8.23 -15.94
N GLN A 126 -18.86 8.18 -14.67
CA GLN A 126 -19.93 9.02 -14.12
C GLN A 126 -19.39 10.34 -13.54
N ARG A 127 -18.10 10.40 -13.21
CA ARG A 127 -17.40 11.60 -12.76
C ARG A 127 -16.41 12.03 -13.85
N THR A 128 -16.86 12.92 -14.73
CA THR A 128 -16.06 13.38 -15.88
C THR A 128 -15.67 14.85 -15.83
N ASP A 129 -16.34 15.64 -14.98
CA ASP A 129 -16.05 17.06 -14.82
C ASP A 129 -14.70 17.28 -14.10
N PRO A 130 -13.80 18.15 -14.62
CA PRO A 130 -12.50 18.40 -14.01
C PRO A 130 -12.56 18.88 -12.56
N THR A 131 -13.55 19.71 -12.23
CA THR A 131 -13.72 20.24 -10.87
C THR A 131 -14.18 19.13 -9.92
N ALA A 132 -15.13 18.30 -10.36
CA ALA A 132 -15.60 17.15 -9.59
C ALA A 132 -14.47 16.13 -9.34
N ILE A 133 -13.67 15.81 -10.35
CA ILE A 133 -12.50 14.93 -10.22
C ILE A 133 -11.47 15.53 -9.26
N HIS A 134 -11.12 16.80 -9.42
CA HIS A 134 -10.17 17.47 -8.55
C HIS A 134 -10.63 17.47 -7.09
N ASN A 135 -11.90 17.78 -6.83
CA ASN A 135 -12.48 17.76 -5.49
C ASN A 135 -12.46 16.35 -4.89
N TYR A 136 -12.75 15.32 -5.70
CA TYR A 136 -12.68 13.94 -5.25
C TYR A 136 -11.25 13.55 -4.85
N LEU A 137 -10.26 13.84 -5.70
CA LEU A 137 -8.85 13.54 -5.42
C LEU A 137 -8.35 14.27 -4.16
N ASN A 138 -8.72 15.54 -3.98
CA ASN A 138 -8.43 16.28 -2.74
C ASN A 138 -9.03 15.61 -1.51
N SER A 139 -10.27 15.09 -1.62
CA SER A 139 -10.97 14.44 -0.49
C SER A 139 -10.32 13.13 -0.06
N ILE A 140 -9.53 12.50 -0.93
CA ILE A 140 -8.84 11.24 -0.67
C ILE A 140 -7.32 11.42 -0.56
N SER A 141 -6.82 12.66 -0.55
CA SER A 141 -5.38 12.98 -0.58
C SER A 141 -4.56 12.25 0.48
N SER A 142 -5.08 12.13 1.70
CA SER A 142 -4.41 11.39 2.78
C SER A 142 -4.26 9.89 2.50
N ALA A 143 -5.11 9.31 1.67
CA ALA A 143 -5.03 7.91 1.27
C ALA A 143 -4.20 7.70 -0.01
N LEU A 144 -3.83 8.79 -0.69
CA LEU A 144 -2.87 8.75 -1.79
C LEU A 144 -1.43 8.71 -1.29
N ASP A 145 -1.16 9.01 -0.01
CA ASP A 145 0.10 8.75 0.67
C ASP A 145 0.19 7.25 1.02
N VAL A 146 0.76 6.47 0.10
CA VAL A 146 0.86 5.01 0.17
C VAL A 146 2.14 4.57 0.86
N ASP A 147 3.21 5.37 0.78
CA ASP A 147 4.47 5.10 1.48
C ASP A 147 4.48 5.57 2.94
N LEU A 148 3.45 6.35 3.34
CA LEU A 148 3.19 6.86 4.68
C LEU A 148 4.25 7.87 5.17
N ASN A 149 4.87 8.60 4.24
CA ASN A 149 5.85 9.63 4.56
C ASN A 149 5.18 10.98 4.95
N GLN A 150 3.85 11.07 4.94
CA GLN A 150 3.02 12.27 5.17
C GLN A 150 3.05 13.28 4.01
N GLN A 151 3.48 12.86 2.82
CA GLN A 151 3.49 13.64 1.59
C GLN A 151 3.01 12.76 0.44
N ALA A 152 1.77 12.98 -0.02
CA ALA A 152 1.30 12.35 -1.25
C ALA A 152 2.01 12.98 -2.45
N ASP A 153 3.03 12.30 -2.99
CA ASP A 153 3.85 12.77 -4.09
C ASP A 153 3.71 11.91 -5.36
N ALA A 154 4.00 12.50 -6.50
CA ALA A 154 3.78 11.83 -7.78
C ALA A 154 4.81 10.74 -8.10
N LEU A 155 6.03 10.84 -7.55
CA LEU A 155 7.17 10.02 -7.96
C LEU A 155 7.37 8.80 -7.04
N SER A 156 6.91 8.87 -5.79
CA SER A 156 6.78 7.75 -4.87
C SER A 156 5.37 7.17 -4.98
N ASP A 157 4.36 7.86 -4.45
CA ASP A 157 3.02 7.30 -4.31
C ASP A 157 2.34 7.11 -5.66
N GLY A 158 2.39 8.13 -6.52
CA GLY A 158 1.81 8.07 -7.86
C GLY A 158 2.35 6.90 -8.68
N ILE A 159 3.66 6.62 -8.57
CA ILE A 159 4.28 5.47 -9.22
C ILE A 159 3.80 4.16 -8.60
N MET A 160 3.72 4.05 -7.27
CA MET A 160 3.20 2.84 -6.61
C MET A 160 1.75 2.57 -6.93
N ILE A 161 0.89 3.60 -6.95
CA ILE A 161 -0.52 3.49 -7.29
C ILE A 161 -0.69 3.00 -8.73
N ILE A 162 -0.04 3.65 -9.70
CA ILE A 162 -0.10 3.21 -11.11
C ILE A 162 0.42 1.78 -11.26
N ARG A 163 1.53 1.44 -10.59
CA ARG A 163 2.08 0.10 -10.65
C ARG A 163 1.11 -0.94 -10.07
N SER A 164 0.48 -0.62 -8.95
CA SER A 164 -0.55 -1.45 -8.32
C SER A 164 -1.75 -1.66 -9.25
N LEU A 165 -2.23 -0.62 -9.92
CA LEU A 165 -3.34 -0.69 -10.90
C LEU A 165 -2.97 -1.51 -12.15
N PHE A 166 -1.70 -1.54 -12.55
CA PHE A 166 -1.20 -2.50 -13.56
C PHE A 166 -1.00 -3.92 -13.01
N GLY A 167 -1.18 -4.12 -11.71
CA GLY A 167 -1.09 -5.40 -11.02
C GLY A 167 0.33 -5.80 -10.63
N PHE A 168 1.28 -4.85 -10.56
CA PHE A 168 2.61 -5.13 -10.02
C PHE A 168 2.55 -5.31 -8.50
N SER A 169 3.48 -6.10 -7.97
CA SER A 169 3.57 -6.41 -6.54
C SER A 169 5.00 -6.74 -6.11
N GLY A 170 5.23 -6.79 -4.80
CA GLY A 170 6.56 -7.05 -4.22
C GLY A 170 7.57 -6.00 -4.66
N ALA A 171 8.80 -6.42 -4.97
CA ALA A 171 9.86 -5.49 -5.38
C ALA A 171 9.47 -4.63 -6.61
N ALA A 172 8.70 -5.16 -7.56
CA ALA A 172 8.29 -4.38 -8.73
C ALA A 172 7.33 -3.23 -8.39
N LEU A 173 6.69 -3.27 -7.21
CA LEU A 173 5.85 -2.18 -6.73
C LEU A 173 6.71 -1.04 -6.18
N THR A 174 7.69 -1.36 -5.34
CA THR A 174 8.43 -0.37 -4.52
C THR A 174 9.80 0.05 -5.09
N ASP A 175 10.39 -0.73 -6.00
CA ASP A 175 11.75 -0.47 -6.50
C ASP A 175 11.86 0.90 -7.20
N GLY A 176 12.74 1.76 -6.68
CA GLY A 176 12.95 3.13 -7.14
C GLY A 176 11.77 4.09 -6.94
N ALA A 177 10.75 3.71 -6.17
CA ALA A 177 9.63 4.57 -5.78
C ALA A 177 9.77 5.07 -4.33
N ILE A 178 10.23 4.22 -3.40
CA ILE A 178 10.59 4.60 -2.02
C ILE A 178 12.04 5.09 -1.88
#